data_AF-C3KJK1-F1
#
_entry.id   AF-C3KJK1-F1
#
_cell.length_a   1.000
_cell.length_b   1.000
_cell.length_c   1.000
_cell.angle_alpha   90.00
_cell.angle_beta   90.00
_cell.angle_gamma   90.00
#
_symmetry.space_group_name_H-M   'P 1'
#
loop_
_entity.id
_entity.type
_entity.pdbx_description
1 polymer ?
#
loop_
_entity_poly.entity_id
_entity_poly.type
_entity_poly.pdbx_seq_one_letter_code
_entity_poly.pdbx_strand_id
1 'polypeptide(L)'
;MFSFIKAAVGGLTGICRAKGPQQGLLHSHLKVLAAGLKTHETPPDYSDVVLPEKPKLKFMNKVPNFKKAKKEMKKLRDITGPTRGANAFTTGQYAIVAMGGGYLHWGHIEMIRLTVNRKMDSRTTFARWRINGPYKPVTRKGLGQRMGGGKGAIDHYVTPVRYGRLIVEVGGKVELGEVEHILIEVAKKLPFPAKVMSRESLADLQKKQADMEENNQNPWTFKEIARGNMLGIRKVLSPFDLLHNGRFTGKFHNPKRV
;
A
#
# COMPACT_ATOMS: atom_id res chain seq x y z
N MET A 1 58.70 -16.99 -32.21
CA MET A 1 57.27 -16.63 -32.41
C MET A 1 56.42 -17.64 -31.65
N PHE A 2 55.39 -17.16 -30.97
CA PHE A 2 54.50 -17.86 -30.04
C PHE A 2 55.15 -18.34 -28.73
N SER A 3 54.61 -17.83 -27.61
CA SER A 3 54.72 -18.50 -26.32
C SER A 3 53.30 -18.64 -25.76
N PHE A 4 52.87 -19.90 -25.73
CA PHE A 4 51.65 -20.41 -25.12
C PHE A 4 52.02 -21.09 -23.79
N ILE A 5 50.99 -21.44 -23.03
CA ILE A 5 50.90 -22.50 -22.01
C ILE A 5 51.32 -22.04 -20.60
N LYS A 6 50.69 -22.40 -19.48
CA LYS A 6 49.36 -22.91 -19.04
C LYS A 6 49.54 -23.11 -17.53
N ALA A 7 48.47 -22.95 -16.77
CA ALA A 7 48.42 -23.10 -15.31
C ALA A 7 48.89 -24.46 -14.76
N ALA A 8 49.35 -24.49 -13.50
CA ALA A 8 48.99 -25.51 -12.50
C ALA A 8 49.59 -25.22 -11.10
N VAL A 9 48.96 -25.84 -10.09
CA VAL A 9 49.40 -26.09 -8.70
C VAL A 9 49.08 -24.94 -7.72
N GLY A 10 48.23 -25.08 -6.70
CA GLY A 10 47.94 -26.25 -5.87
C GLY A 10 48.56 -26.04 -4.49
N GLY A 11 47.94 -25.23 -3.63
CA GLY A 11 48.47 -24.88 -2.30
C GLY A 11 48.09 -25.90 -1.24
N LEU A 12 49.08 -26.62 -0.73
CA LEU A 12 48.99 -27.57 0.38
C LEU A 12 48.54 -26.92 1.69
N THR A 13 47.79 -27.74 2.44
CA THR A 13 47.48 -27.63 3.86
C THR A 13 48.73 -27.52 4.75
N GLY A 14 48.74 -26.57 5.67
CA GLY A 14 49.68 -26.50 6.79
C GLY A 14 48.93 -26.25 8.09
N ILE A 15 48.75 -27.30 8.89
CA ILE A 15 48.27 -27.23 10.27
C ILE A 15 49.45 -26.85 11.16
N CYS A 16 49.37 -25.71 11.85
CA CYS A 16 50.18 -25.46 13.05
C CYS A 16 49.29 -24.82 14.12
N ARG A 17 49.13 -25.53 15.24
CA ARG A 17 48.40 -25.13 16.44
C ARG A 17 49.44 -24.66 17.46
N ALA A 18 49.36 -23.42 17.91
CA ALA A 18 50.09 -22.93 19.08
C ALA A 18 49.16 -22.09 19.97
N LYS A 19 49.17 -22.38 21.28
CA LYS A 19 48.40 -21.70 22.34
C LYS A 19 49.29 -20.65 23.03
N GLY A 20 48.77 -19.45 23.33
CA GLY A 20 49.37 -18.46 24.24
C GLY A 20 48.68 -17.08 24.15
N PRO A 21 48.54 -16.30 25.25
CA PRO A 21 47.47 -15.31 25.42
C PRO A 21 47.82 -13.88 24.98
N GLN A 22 46.78 -13.18 24.50
CA GLN A 22 46.61 -11.73 24.37
C GLN A 22 47.82 -10.89 23.96
N GLN A 23 47.94 -10.63 22.66
CA GLN A 23 48.50 -9.39 22.14
C GLN A 23 47.52 -8.83 21.10
N GLY A 24 47.16 -7.56 21.27
CA GLY A 24 46.04 -6.93 20.60
C GLY A 24 46.08 -7.06 19.07
N LEU A 25 44.92 -7.32 18.48
CA LEU A 25 44.70 -7.14 17.06
C LEU A 25 44.86 -5.66 16.74
N LEU A 26 46.08 -5.26 16.40
CA LEU A 26 46.31 -4.11 15.53
C LEU A 26 45.61 -4.45 14.21
N HIS A 27 44.32 -4.09 14.11
CA HIS A 27 43.64 -4.01 12.84
C HIS A 27 44.38 -2.93 12.04
N SER A 28 45.36 -3.39 11.25
CA SER A 28 45.90 -2.60 10.17
C SER A 28 44.72 -2.24 9.28
N HIS A 29 44.31 -0.98 9.37
CA HIS A 29 43.22 -0.40 8.58
C HIS A 29 43.70 -0.17 7.13
N LEU A 30 44.38 -1.16 6.55
CA LEU A 30 44.72 -1.21 5.13
C LEU A 30 43.38 -1.36 4.40
N LYS A 31 42.80 -0.21 4.03
CA LYS A 31 41.67 -0.13 3.12
C LYS A 31 42.16 -0.69 1.78
N VAL A 32 41.93 -1.97 1.54
CA VAL A 32 42.18 -2.59 0.23
C VAL A 32 41.24 -1.89 -0.75
N LEU A 33 41.77 -0.92 -1.48
CA LEU A 33 41.06 -0.26 -2.57
C LEU A 33 41.03 -1.23 -3.75
N ALA A 34 40.11 -2.17 -3.72
CA ALA A 34 39.84 -3.04 -4.86
C ALA A 34 39.05 -2.25 -5.91
N ALA A 35 39.71 -1.82 -6.98
CA ALA A 35 39.06 -1.24 -8.15
C ALA A 35 38.43 -2.37 -8.99
N GLY A 36 37.20 -2.77 -8.65
CA GLY A 36 36.41 -3.71 -9.46
C GLY A 36 35.77 -3.04 -10.68
N LEU A 37 35.56 -3.81 -11.76
CA LEU A 37 34.75 -3.37 -12.89
C LEU A 37 33.30 -3.16 -12.44
N LYS A 38 32.73 -1.99 -12.75
CA LYS A 38 31.31 -1.72 -12.48
C LYS A 38 30.46 -2.47 -13.50
N THR A 39 29.58 -3.34 -13.03
CA THR A 39 28.56 -3.96 -13.89
C THR A 39 27.34 -3.04 -13.91
N HIS A 40 26.96 -2.55 -15.09
CA HIS A 40 25.77 -1.72 -15.27
C HIS A 40 24.61 -2.60 -15.74
N GLU A 41 23.47 -2.46 -15.09
CA GLU A 41 22.24 -3.13 -15.52
C GLU A 41 21.69 -2.46 -16.79
N THR A 42 21.09 -3.27 -17.66
CA THR A 42 20.39 -2.75 -18.84
C THR A 42 19.13 -2.02 -18.39
N PRO A 43 18.91 -0.76 -18.82
CA PRO A 43 17.69 -0.02 -18.47
C PRO A 43 16.44 -0.68 -19.06
N PRO A 44 15.27 -0.54 -18.42
CA PRO A 44 14.04 -1.10 -18.91
C PRO A 44 13.57 -0.43 -20.21
N ASP A 45 13.00 -1.23 -21.11
CA ASP A 45 12.41 -0.72 -22.35
C ASP A 45 10.93 -0.32 -22.13
N TYR A 46 10.53 0.78 -22.75
CA TYR A 46 9.19 1.38 -22.68
C TYR A 46 8.55 1.58 -24.06
N SER A 47 9.07 0.92 -25.09
CA SER A 47 8.55 0.95 -26.46
C SER A 47 7.06 0.58 -26.53
N ASP A 48 6.62 -0.42 -25.77
CA ASP A 48 5.25 -0.94 -25.75
C ASP A 48 4.25 -0.06 -24.96
N VAL A 49 4.72 0.94 -24.21
CA VAL A 49 3.84 1.73 -23.33
C VAL A 49 3.16 2.85 -24.10
N VAL A 50 1.86 2.66 -24.37
CA VAL A 50 0.99 3.67 -24.99
C VAL A 50 0.38 4.60 -23.94
N LEU A 51 0.56 5.90 -24.12
CA LEU A 51 0.00 6.92 -23.23
C LEU A 51 -1.40 7.35 -23.68
N PRO A 52 -2.32 7.61 -22.74
CA PRO A 52 -3.64 8.15 -23.08
C PRO A 52 -3.57 9.63 -23.45
N GLU A 53 -4.48 10.09 -24.32
CA GLU A 53 -4.58 11.49 -24.75
C GLU A 53 -4.67 12.49 -23.57
N LYS A 54 -5.37 12.11 -22.50
CA LYS A 54 -5.54 12.91 -21.28
C LYS A 54 -4.84 12.22 -20.11
N PRO A 55 -3.54 12.49 -19.89
CA PRO A 55 -2.73 11.82 -18.88
C PRO A 55 -2.99 12.33 -17.45
N LYS A 56 -3.40 13.60 -17.30
CA LYS A 56 -3.62 14.22 -15.97
C LYS A 56 -4.89 13.72 -15.29
N LEU A 57 -4.92 13.77 -13.96
CA LEU A 57 -6.11 13.43 -13.18
C LEU A 57 -7.24 14.43 -13.46
N LYS A 58 -8.41 13.90 -13.83
CA LYS A 58 -9.62 14.68 -14.01
C LYS A 58 -10.07 15.33 -12.71
N PHE A 59 -10.67 16.52 -12.82
CA PHE A 59 -11.38 17.17 -11.72
C PHE A 59 -12.60 16.34 -11.30
N MET A 60 -12.89 16.33 -10.00
CA MET A 60 -14.10 15.70 -9.46
C MET A 60 -14.96 16.77 -8.78
N ASN A 61 -16.25 16.77 -9.09
CA ASN A 61 -17.18 17.70 -8.46
C ASN A 61 -17.30 17.44 -6.96
N LYS A 62 -17.42 18.52 -6.17
CA LYS A 62 -17.63 18.47 -4.72
C LYS A 62 -18.98 17.87 -4.34
N VAL A 63 -19.99 18.13 -5.16
CA VAL A 63 -21.36 17.69 -4.98
C VAL A 63 -21.76 16.85 -6.20
N PRO A 64 -22.36 15.66 -6.01
CA PRO A 64 -22.93 14.90 -7.11
C PRO A 64 -24.03 15.67 -7.84
N ASN A 65 -24.16 15.42 -9.14
CA ASN A 65 -25.29 15.92 -9.91
C ASN A 65 -26.53 15.05 -9.66
N PHE A 66 -27.24 15.30 -8.55
CA PHE A 66 -28.50 14.64 -8.23
C PHE A 66 -29.68 15.59 -8.48
N LYS A 67 -30.74 15.10 -9.14
CA LYS A 67 -32.00 15.84 -9.29
C LYS A 67 -32.63 16.21 -7.95
N LYS A 68 -32.54 15.30 -6.96
CA LYS A 68 -32.99 15.53 -5.58
C LYS A 68 -32.03 14.86 -4.60
N ALA A 69 -31.44 15.65 -3.70
CA ALA A 69 -30.55 15.13 -2.67
C ALA A 69 -31.34 14.36 -1.61
N LYS A 70 -30.91 13.13 -1.30
CA LYS A 70 -31.54 12.27 -0.27
C LYS A 70 -30.64 12.17 0.96
N LYS A 71 -31.21 12.34 2.15
CA LYS A 71 -30.48 12.12 3.42
C LYS A 71 -30.33 10.63 3.66
N GLU A 72 -29.11 10.14 3.86
CA GLU A 72 -28.83 8.72 4.16
C GLU A 72 -28.34 8.49 5.59
N MET A 73 -28.60 7.30 6.15
CA MET A 73 -27.98 6.89 7.41
C MET A 73 -26.45 6.77 7.25
N LYS A 74 -25.69 6.89 8.34
CA LYS A 74 -24.21 6.92 8.28
C LYS A 74 -23.56 5.64 7.75
N LYS A 75 -24.21 4.47 7.83
CA LYS A 75 -23.71 3.15 7.35
C LYS A 75 -22.20 2.95 7.59
N LEU A 76 -21.77 2.73 8.84
CA LEU A 76 -20.34 2.60 9.17
C LEU A 76 -19.67 1.35 8.54
N ARG A 77 -20.47 0.34 8.18
CA ARG A 77 -20.01 -0.85 7.46
C ARG A 77 -19.28 -0.58 6.14
N ASP A 78 -19.50 0.59 5.54
CA ASP A 78 -18.91 0.95 4.25
C ASP A 78 -17.39 1.18 4.32
N ILE A 79 -16.83 1.39 5.53
CA ILE A 79 -15.39 1.59 5.76
C ILE A 79 -14.73 0.41 6.50
N THR A 80 -15.50 -0.57 6.96
CA THR A 80 -14.98 -1.70 7.76
C THR A 80 -14.63 -2.87 6.85
N GLY A 81 -13.52 -3.56 7.11
CA GLY A 81 -13.10 -4.77 6.39
C GLY A 81 -12.46 -4.53 5.02
N PRO A 82 -12.17 -5.62 4.28
CA PRO A 82 -11.47 -5.55 2.99
C PRO A 82 -12.38 -5.02 1.88
N THR A 83 -11.79 -4.32 0.91
CA THR A 83 -12.52 -3.82 -0.25
C THR A 83 -13.12 -4.97 -1.06
N ARG A 84 -14.29 -4.74 -1.65
CA ARG A 84 -14.95 -5.71 -2.55
C ARG A 84 -14.49 -5.57 -4.01
N GLY A 85 -13.85 -4.47 -4.35
CA GLY A 85 -13.41 -4.18 -5.71
C GLY A 85 -12.41 -3.04 -5.76
N ALA A 86 -11.82 -2.84 -6.93
CA ALA A 86 -10.68 -1.94 -7.13
C ALA A 86 -9.49 -2.24 -6.20
N ASN A 87 -9.20 -3.53 -6.01
CA ASN A 87 -8.01 -4.06 -5.31
C ASN A 87 -6.89 -4.47 -6.27
N ALA A 88 -7.22 -4.78 -7.54
CA ALA A 88 -6.26 -5.15 -8.58
C ALA A 88 -5.98 -3.96 -9.50
N PHE A 89 -4.76 -3.91 -10.04
CA PHE A 89 -4.34 -2.91 -11.02
C PHE A 89 -5.14 -3.04 -12.33
N THR A 90 -5.49 -1.92 -12.97
CA THR A 90 -6.19 -1.92 -14.26
C THR A 90 -5.29 -1.48 -15.39
N THR A 91 -4.77 -0.26 -15.33
CA THR A 91 -3.92 0.29 -16.42
C THR A 91 -2.55 0.68 -15.90
N GLY A 92 -2.48 1.24 -14.67
CA GLY A 92 -1.22 1.69 -14.08
C GLY A 92 -0.29 0.56 -13.64
N GLN A 93 0.98 0.92 -13.41
CA GLN A 93 2.03 0.07 -12.82
C GLN A 93 2.14 0.29 -11.30
N TYR A 94 1.90 1.53 -10.86
CA TYR A 94 2.03 1.97 -9.48
C TYR A 94 0.72 2.53 -8.94
N ALA A 95 0.47 2.36 -7.65
CA ALA A 95 -0.76 2.85 -7.04
C ALA A 95 -0.57 3.21 -5.56
N ILE A 96 -1.46 4.09 -5.09
CA ILE A 96 -1.65 4.31 -3.65
C ILE A 96 -2.72 3.36 -3.15
N VAL A 97 -2.32 2.43 -2.28
CA VAL A 97 -3.20 1.43 -1.67
C VAL A 97 -3.62 1.88 -0.27
N ALA A 98 -4.92 1.84 0.01
CA ALA A 98 -5.45 2.11 1.34
C ALA A 98 -5.14 0.95 2.30
N MET A 99 -4.30 1.18 3.30
CA MET A 99 -3.97 0.24 4.37
C MET A 99 -4.91 0.36 5.59
N GLY A 100 -6.00 1.13 5.46
CA GLY A 100 -7.08 1.22 6.42
C GLY A 100 -8.36 1.79 5.79
N GLY A 101 -9.45 1.75 6.54
CA GLY A 101 -10.73 2.32 6.13
C GLY A 101 -10.89 3.79 6.53
N GLY A 102 -11.65 4.55 5.75
CA GLY A 102 -11.96 5.94 6.08
C GLY A 102 -12.83 6.65 5.04
N TYR A 103 -13.06 7.94 5.28
CA TYR A 103 -13.81 8.81 4.37
C TYR A 103 -12.86 9.78 3.67
N LEU A 104 -12.95 9.84 2.34
CA LEU A 104 -12.31 10.88 1.55
C LEU A 104 -13.29 12.03 1.33
N HIS A 105 -12.95 13.18 1.90
CA HIS A 105 -13.64 14.44 1.62
C HIS A 105 -13.15 15.00 0.28
N TRP A 106 -13.92 15.91 -0.32
CA TRP A 106 -13.53 16.56 -1.56
C TRP A 106 -12.15 17.23 -1.49
N GLY A 107 -11.83 17.87 -0.36
CA GLY A 107 -10.51 18.50 -0.16
C GLY A 107 -9.34 17.52 -0.24
N HIS A 108 -9.53 16.26 0.19
CA HIS A 108 -8.50 15.23 0.04
C HIS A 108 -8.32 14.84 -1.43
N ILE A 109 -9.42 14.70 -2.17
CA ILE A 109 -9.39 14.37 -3.61
C ILE A 109 -8.70 15.49 -4.39
N GLU A 110 -9.02 16.74 -4.08
CA GLU A 110 -8.42 17.89 -4.74
C GLU A 110 -6.93 18.06 -4.39
N MET A 111 -6.56 17.81 -3.13
CA MET A 111 -5.15 17.78 -2.70
C MET A 111 -4.34 16.73 -3.48
N ILE A 112 -4.89 15.52 -3.63
CA ILE A 112 -4.27 14.44 -4.42
C ILE A 112 -4.11 14.90 -5.87
N ARG A 113 -5.19 15.43 -6.47
CA ARG A 113 -5.21 15.90 -7.87
C ARG A 113 -4.14 16.95 -8.13
N LEU A 114 -4.08 17.97 -7.29
CA LEU A 114 -3.14 19.09 -7.42
C LEU A 114 -1.69 18.62 -7.23
N THR A 115 -1.43 17.80 -6.21
CA THR A 115 -0.08 17.31 -5.92
C THR A 115 0.45 16.47 -7.08
N VAL A 116 -0.36 15.52 -7.57
CA VAL A 116 -0.02 14.64 -8.69
C VAL A 116 0.15 15.43 -9.98
N ASN A 117 -0.83 16.27 -10.35
CA ASN A 117 -0.79 17.01 -11.62
C ASN A 117 0.30 18.10 -11.67
N ARG A 118 0.77 18.58 -10.52
CA ARG A 118 1.87 19.56 -10.44
C ARG A 118 3.24 18.91 -10.56
N LYS A 119 3.42 17.71 -10.00
CA LYS A 119 4.73 17.05 -9.93
C LYS A 119 4.96 16.01 -11.02
N MET A 120 3.91 15.47 -11.63
CA MET A 120 4.05 14.45 -12.68
C MET A 120 4.15 15.07 -14.07
N ASP A 121 5.08 14.54 -14.85
CA ASP A 121 5.26 14.89 -16.25
C ASP A 121 4.20 14.23 -17.13
N SER A 122 3.36 15.06 -17.73
CA SER A 122 2.26 14.58 -18.59
C SER A 122 2.72 13.96 -19.91
N ARG A 123 3.99 14.12 -20.28
CA ARG A 123 4.55 13.56 -21.53
C ARG A 123 4.99 12.11 -21.38
N THR A 124 5.37 11.69 -20.17
CA THR A 124 5.90 10.35 -19.89
C THR A 124 4.94 9.52 -19.07
N THR A 125 4.13 10.16 -18.23
CA THR A 125 3.33 9.50 -17.20
C THR A 125 1.85 9.88 -17.34
N PHE A 126 0.97 8.95 -16.96
CA PHE A 126 -0.46 9.19 -16.77
C PHE A 126 -0.90 8.78 -15.37
N ALA A 127 -1.95 9.43 -14.88
CA ALA A 127 -2.58 9.13 -13.61
C ALA A 127 -4.10 8.96 -13.78
N ARG A 128 -4.68 7.96 -13.11
CA ARG A 128 -6.10 7.62 -13.15
C ARG A 128 -6.68 7.45 -11.76
N TRP A 129 -7.93 7.88 -11.62
CA TRP A 129 -8.69 7.64 -10.40
C TRP A 129 -9.22 6.21 -10.35
N ARG A 130 -9.03 5.53 -9.23
CA ARG A 130 -9.70 4.26 -8.91
C ARG A 130 -10.84 4.43 -7.91
N ILE A 131 -11.08 5.66 -7.45
CA ILE A 131 -12.21 6.06 -6.61
C ILE A 131 -13.22 6.88 -7.41
N ASN A 132 -14.46 6.85 -6.94
CA ASN A 132 -15.52 7.74 -7.42
C ASN A 132 -15.44 9.08 -6.68
N GLY A 133 -16.02 10.11 -7.31
CA GLY A 133 -16.24 11.40 -6.65
C GLY A 133 -17.12 11.26 -5.40
N PRO A 134 -17.12 12.24 -4.49
CA PRO A 134 -17.86 12.19 -3.24
C PRO A 134 -19.35 12.03 -3.51
N TYR A 135 -19.97 10.94 -3.01
CA TYR A 135 -21.37 10.63 -3.27
C TYR A 135 -22.21 10.39 -2.03
N LYS A 136 -21.58 10.02 -0.90
CA LYS A 136 -22.29 9.70 0.34
C LYS A 136 -22.58 10.98 1.13
N PRO A 137 -23.85 11.33 1.38
CA PRO A 137 -24.20 12.56 2.07
C PRO A 137 -23.92 12.46 3.58
N VAL A 138 -23.25 13.47 4.12
CA VAL A 138 -23.03 13.63 5.57
C VAL A 138 -23.90 14.78 6.05
N THR A 139 -24.80 14.49 6.99
CA THR A 139 -25.69 15.51 7.57
C THR A 139 -25.12 16.07 8.86
N ARG A 140 -25.25 17.38 9.05
CA ARG A 140 -24.86 18.10 10.27
C ARG A 140 -26.04 18.95 10.77
N LYS A 141 -26.24 19.02 12.09
CA LYS A 141 -27.15 19.98 12.70
C LYS A 141 -26.43 21.30 12.96
N GLY A 142 -27.16 22.41 12.98
CA GLY A 142 -26.62 23.71 13.36
C GLY A 142 -25.98 23.66 14.75
N LEU A 143 -24.92 24.44 14.95
CA LEU A 143 -24.27 24.57 16.25
C LEU A 143 -25.26 25.18 17.26
N GLY A 144 -25.30 24.68 18.50
CA GLY A 144 -26.19 25.17 19.56
C GLY A 144 -27.62 24.59 19.56
N GLN A 145 -27.97 23.71 18.62
CA GLN A 145 -29.29 23.06 18.59
C GLN A 145 -29.39 21.91 19.60
N ARG A 146 -30.57 21.73 20.21
CA ARG A 146 -30.85 20.61 21.12
C ARG A 146 -30.97 19.27 20.37
N MET A 147 -30.93 18.17 21.13
CA MET A 147 -31.24 16.84 20.62
C MET A 147 -32.72 16.75 20.20
N GLY A 148 -33.08 15.86 19.27
CA GLY A 148 -34.44 15.79 18.70
C GLY A 148 -34.65 16.69 17.46
N GLY A 149 -35.89 17.05 17.10
CA GLY A 149 -36.16 17.98 15.98
C GLY A 149 -35.80 17.44 14.58
N GLY A 150 -35.70 16.13 14.42
CA GLY A 150 -35.39 15.49 13.14
C GLY A 150 -33.92 15.57 12.70
N LYS A 151 -33.68 15.25 11.44
CA LYS A 151 -32.33 15.11 10.86
C LYS A 151 -31.86 16.41 10.20
N GLY A 152 -30.63 16.82 10.51
CA GLY A 152 -30.01 18.03 9.95
C GLY A 152 -29.90 18.05 8.42
N ALA A 153 -29.49 19.19 7.87
CA ALA A 153 -29.22 19.38 6.45
C ALA A 153 -27.97 18.59 6.02
N ILE A 154 -27.84 18.35 4.70
CA ILE A 154 -26.63 17.75 4.13
C ILE A 154 -25.55 18.84 4.11
N ASP A 155 -24.43 18.58 4.76
CA ASP A 155 -23.31 19.52 4.89
C ASP A 155 -22.31 19.31 3.74
N HIS A 156 -21.87 18.07 3.56
CA HIS A 156 -20.95 17.69 2.49
C HIS A 156 -21.11 16.24 2.07
N TYR A 157 -20.42 15.87 1.00
CA TYR A 157 -20.36 14.49 0.50
C TYR A 157 -18.97 13.90 0.72
N VAL A 158 -18.94 12.59 0.93
CA VAL A 158 -17.70 11.82 1.12
C VAL A 158 -17.68 10.57 0.24
N THR A 159 -16.48 10.05 -0.01
CA THR A 159 -16.27 8.72 -0.61
C THR A 159 -15.77 7.76 0.48
N PRO A 160 -16.53 6.71 0.84
CA PRO A 160 -16.03 5.65 1.73
C PRO A 160 -14.96 4.82 1.04
N VAL A 161 -13.89 4.52 1.78
CA VAL A 161 -12.77 3.68 1.35
C VAL A 161 -12.59 2.55 2.37
N ARG A 162 -12.38 1.33 1.85
CA ARG A 162 -12.09 0.11 2.62
C ARG A 162 -10.62 -0.27 2.46
N TYR A 163 -10.13 -1.14 3.34
CA TYR A 163 -8.77 -1.68 3.26
C TYR A 163 -8.51 -2.38 1.91
N GLY A 164 -7.30 -2.21 1.36
CA GLY A 164 -6.87 -2.83 0.11
C GLY A 164 -7.42 -2.16 -1.15
N ARG A 165 -8.11 -1.02 -1.03
CA ARG A 165 -8.60 -0.27 -2.20
C ARG A 165 -7.50 0.61 -2.80
N LEU A 166 -7.34 0.54 -4.12
CA LEU A 166 -6.51 1.46 -4.89
C LEU A 166 -7.21 2.82 -5.01
N ILE A 167 -6.49 3.91 -4.74
CA ILE A 167 -7.04 5.28 -4.75
C ILE A 167 -6.72 5.96 -6.08
N VAL A 168 -5.43 6.02 -6.39
CA VAL A 168 -4.87 6.55 -7.63
C VAL A 168 -3.96 5.49 -8.22
N GLU A 169 -4.08 5.30 -9.53
CA GLU A 169 -3.13 4.56 -10.34
C GLU A 169 -2.27 5.52 -11.15
N VAL A 170 -1.01 5.15 -11.31
CA VAL A 170 -0.03 5.85 -12.13
C VAL A 170 0.69 4.82 -12.99
N GLY A 171 0.94 5.18 -14.23
CA GLY A 171 1.72 4.36 -15.16
C GLY A 171 2.28 5.22 -16.28
N GLY A 172 3.10 4.62 -17.11
CA GLY A 172 3.76 5.31 -18.21
C GLY A 172 5.16 4.78 -18.43
N LYS A 173 6.00 5.62 -19.01
CA LYS A 173 7.43 5.34 -19.23
C LYS A 173 8.21 5.76 -18.00
N VAL A 174 8.02 5.05 -16.89
CA VAL A 174 8.49 5.49 -15.57
C VAL A 174 8.84 4.32 -14.66
N GLU A 175 9.90 4.51 -13.87
CA GLU A 175 10.29 3.60 -12.78
C GLU A 175 9.73 4.05 -11.44
N LEU A 176 9.75 3.15 -10.44
CA LEU A 176 9.21 3.43 -9.12
C LEU A 176 9.92 4.63 -8.46
N GLY A 177 11.25 4.74 -8.59
CA GLY A 177 12.04 5.78 -7.93
C GLY A 177 11.62 7.21 -8.30
N GLU A 178 11.19 7.43 -9.55
CA GLU A 178 10.77 8.75 -10.04
C GLU A 178 9.42 9.17 -9.45
N VAL A 179 8.50 8.23 -9.25
CA VAL A 179 7.11 8.51 -8.85
C VAL A 179 6.88 8.30 -7.36
N GLU A 180 7.68 7.45 -6.71
CA GLU A 180 7.51 7.02 -5.33
C GLU A 180 7.44 8.20 -4.37
N HIS A 181 8.35 9.16 -4.46
CA HIS A 181 8.39 10.31 -3.56
C HIS A 181 7.11 11.17 -3.64
N ILE A 182 6.53 11.32 -4.83
CA ILE A 182 5.27 12.04 -5.07
C ILE A 182 4.12 11.29 -4.40
N LEU A 183 4.04 9.97 -4.63
CA LEU A 183 2.95 9.15 -4.09
C LEU A 183 3.05 8.98 -2.58
N ILE A 184 4.25 8.93 -2.01
CA ILE A 184 4.48 8.91 -0.56
C ILE A 184 4.00 10.21 0.08
N GLU A 185 4.30 11.36 -0.52
CA GLU A 185 3.81 12.65 -0.02
C GLU A 185 2.27 12.67 0.05
N VAL A 186 1.63 12.18 -1.01
CA VAL A 186 0.16 12.05 -1.03
C VAL A 186 -0.32 11.08 0.03
N ALA A 187 0.30 9.90 0.15
CA ALA A 187 -0.09 8.87 1.12
C ALA A 187 -0.01 9.38 2.57
N LYS A 188 1.00 10.18 2.91
CA LYS A 188 1.15 10.81 4.24
C LYS A 188 0.03 11.80 4.57
N LYS A 189 -0.58 12.43 3.56
CA LYS A 189 -1.66 13.41 3.73
C LYS A 189 -3.05 12.77 3.78
N LEU A 190 -3.17 11.46 3.59
CA LEU A 190 -4.46 10.76 3.63
C LEU A 190 -4.96 10.57 5.07
N PRO A 191 -6.28 10.54 5.29
CA PRO A 191 -6.87 10.39 6.63
C PRO A 191 -6.80 8.96 7.20
N PHE A 192 -6.15 8.05 6.48
CA PHE A 192 -5.95 6.65 6.87
C PHE A 192 -4.57 6.18 6.39
N PRO A 193 -3.99 5.14 7.01
CA PRO A 193 -2.71 4.58 6.58
C PRO A 193 -2.80 4.16 5.12
N ALA A 194 -1.84 4.58 4.31
CA ALA A 194 -1.75 4.24 2.90
C ALA A 194 -0.30 3.94 2.55
N LYS A 195 -0.10 3.10 1.53
CA LYS A 195 1.22 2.71 1.07
C LYS A 195 1.27 2.73 -0.46
N VAL A 196 2.40 3.15 -0.99
CA VAL A 196 2.69 3.10 -2.43
C VAL A 196 3.10 1.67 -2.76
N MET A 197 2.51 1.10 -3.80
CA MET A 197 2.79 -0.27 -4.23
C MET A 197 2.91 -0.34 -5.75
N SER A 198 3.85 -1.16 -6.22
CA SER A 198 3.85 -1.69 -7.58
C SER A 198 2.98 -2.96 -7.67
N ARG A 199 2.79 -3.48 -8.89
CA ARG A 199 2.15 -4.79 -9.11
C ARG A 199 2.86 -5.91 -8.36
N GLU A 200 4.18 -5.94 -8.46
CA GLU A 200 5.04 -6.93 -7.81
C GLU A 200 4.98 -6.78 -6.29
N SER A 201 5.17 -5.58 -5.74
CA SER A 201 5.10 -5.36 -4.29
C SER A 201 3.73 -5.70 -3.69
N LEU A 202 2.64 -5.57 -4.46
CA LEU A 202 1.31 -5.99 -4.02
C LEU A 202 1.19 -7.52 -4.00
N ALA A 203 1.71 -8.21 -5.02
CA ALA A 203 1.76 -9.67 -5.07
C ALA A 203 2.63 -10.24 -3.94
N ASP A 204 3.80 -9.64 -3.69
CA ASP A 204 4.70 -10.01 -2.60
C ASP A 204 4.05 -9.85 -1.24
N LEU A 205 3.26 -8.78 -1.04
CA LEU A 205 2.53 -8.58 0.21
C LEU A 205 1.49 -9.68 0.43
N GLN A 206 0.77 -10.08 -0.63
CA GLN A 206 -0.21 -11.16 -0.55
C GLN A 206 0.46 -12.52 -0.31
N LYS A 207 1.55 -12.80 -1.03
CA LYS A 207 2.36 -14.01 -0.86
C LYS A 207 2.91 -14.10 0.56
N LYS A 208 3.53 -13.03 1.06
CA LYS A 208 4.03 -12.96 2.43
C LYS A 208 2.94 -13.24 3.47
N GLN A 209 1.71 -12.76 3.24
CA GLN A 209 0.61 -13.08 4.14
C GLN A 209 0.23 -14.56 4.10
N ALA A 210 0.14 -15.16 2.91
CA ALA A 210 -0.12 -16.58 2.76
C ALA A 210 0.99 -17.43 3.40
N ASP A 211 2.25 -17.06 3.18
CA ASP A 211 3.42 -17.71 3.78
C ASP A 211 3.38 -17.65 5.31
N MET A 212 2.94 -16.52 5.91
CA MET A 212 2.79 -16.42 7.36
C MET A 212 1.63 -17.28 7.89
N GLU A 213 0.55 -17.44 7.12
CA GLU A 213 -0.59 -18.28 7.48
C GLU A 213 -0.25 -19.78 7.38
N GLU A 214 0.51 -20.18 6.35
CA GLU A 214 0.96 -21.56 6.14
C GLU A 214 2.04 -21.98 7.13
N ASN A 215 3.02 -21.11 7.40
CA ASN A 215 4.13 -21.41 8.31
C ASN A 215 3.80 -21.16 9.79
N ASN A 216 2.53 -20.91 10.13
CA ASN A 216 2.12 -20.65 11.51
C ASN A 216 2.29 -21.91 12.38
N GLN A 217 3.26 -21.88 13.29
CA GLN A 217 3.56 -22.99 14.21
C GLN A 217 2.53 -23.13 15.35
N ASN A 218 1.74 -22.09 15.62
CA ASN A 218 0.75 -22.14 16.69
C ASN A 218 -0.45 -23.01 16.26
N PRO A 219 -0.74 -24.12 16.95
CA PRO A 219 -1.87 -25.00 16.62
C PRO A 219 -3.23 -24.33 16.84
N TRP A 220 -3.27 -23.20 17.55
CA TRP A 220 -4.49 -22.47 17.85
C TRP A 220 -4.63 -21.23 16.96
N THR A 221 -5.45 -21.33 15.92
CA THR A 221 -5.77 -20.17 15.08
C THR A 221 -7.03 -19.45 15.55
N PHE A 222 -7.10 -18.12 15.35
CA PHE A 222 -8.31 -17.37 15.66
C PHE A 222 -9.52 -17.89 14.87
N LYS A 223 -9.29 -18.30 13.62
CA LYS A 223 -10.30 -18.86 12.71
C LYS A 223 -10.95 -20.10 13.33
N GLU A 224 -10.14 -21.04 13.83
CA GLU A 224 -10.64 -22.28 14.43
C GLU A 224 -11.35 -22.03 15.75
N ILE A 225 -10.77 -21.23 16.64
CA ILE A 225 -11.37 -20.87 17.94
C ILE A 225 -12.75 -20.24 17.73
N ALA A 226 -12.85 -19.26 16.84
CA ALA A 226 -14.09 -18.53 16.59
C ALA A 226 -15.14 -19.40 15.87
N ARG A 227 -14.72 -20.24 14.91
CA ARG A 227 -15.62 -21.18 14.23
C ARG A 227 -16.08 -22.32 15.14
N GLY A 228 -15.21 -22.86 15.98
CA GLY A 228 -15.55 -23.90 16.96
C GLY A 228 -16.35 -23.39 18.15
N ASN A 229 -16.50 -22.06 18.31
CA ASN A 229 -17.09 -21.44 19.50
C ASN A 229 -16.43 -21.96 20.79
N MET A 230 -15.11 -22.14 20.77
CA MET A 230 -14.37 -22.65 21.92
C MET A 230 -14.53 -21.69 23.09
N LEU A 231 -14.71 -22.24 24.30
CA LEU A 231 -14.93 -21.47 25.53
C LEU A 231 -16.13 -20.49 25.47
N GLY A 232 -17.07 -20.69 24.53
CA GLY A 232 -18.21 -19.79 24.35
C GLY A 232 -17.83 -18.39 23.84
N ILE A 233 -16.67 -18.25 23.19
CA ILE A 233 -16.10 -16.95 22.77
C ILE A 233 -17.03 -16.13 21.85
N ARG A 234 -17.98 -16.76 21.13
CA ARG A 234 -18.94 -16.04 20.29
C ARG A 234 -19.87 -15.12 21.06
N LYS A 235 -19.97 -15.26 22.39
CA LYS A 235 -20.70 -14.31 23.24
C LYS A 235 -20.10 -12.89 23.19
N VAL A 236 -18.79 -12.79 22.94
CA VAL A 236 -18.06 -11.51 22.89
C VAL A 236 -17.62 -11.10 21.48
N LEU A 237 -17.57 -12.04 20.54
CA LEU A 237 -17.18 -11.76 19.15
C LEU A 237 -18.34 -11.24 18.29
N SER A 238 -18.00 -10.48 17.27
CA SER A 238 -18.95 -10.07 16.24
C SER A 238 -19.07 -11.15 15.16
N PRO A 239 -20.24 -11.32 14.50
CA PRO A 239 -20.35 -12.12 13.29
C PRO A 239 -19.38 -11.70 12.18
N PHE A 240 -18.96 -10.43 12.18
CA PHE A 240 -17.94 -9.90 11.27
C PHE A 240 -16.55 -10.55 11.48
N ASP A 241 -16.22 -10.90 12.72
CA ASP A 241 -14.92 -11.51 13.05
C ASP A 241 -14.82 -12.95 12.54
N LEU A 242 -15.95 -13.65 12.43
CA LEU A 242 -16.04 -14.99 11.84
C LEU A 242 -15.70 -14.99 10.33
N LEU A 243 -15.98 -13.88 9.64
CA LEU A 243 -15.72 -13.73 8.21
C LEU A 243 -14.28 -13.29 7.92
N HIS A 244 -13.65 -12.57 8.84
CA HIS A 244 -12.37 -11.91 8.61
C HIS A 244 -11.26 -12.34 9.58
N ASN A 245 -11.50 -13.41 10.34
CA ASN A 245 -10.53 -14.08 11.18
C ASN A 245 -9.80 -13.12 12.15
N GLY A 246 -10.52 -12.09 12.64
CA GLY A 246 -9.98 -11.09 13.56
C GLY A 246 -8.93 -10.13 12.96
N ARG A 247 -8.65 -10.18 11.65
CA ARG A 247 -7.66 -9.32 10.98
C ARG A 247 -8.04 -7.83 10.97
N PHE A 248 -9.28 -7.52 11.31
CA PHE A 248 -9.80 -6.15 11.33
C PHE A 248 -10.38 -5.80 12.70
N THR A 249 -10.14 -4.57 13.13
CA THR A 249 -10.79 -3.97 14.29
C THR A 249 -11.43 -2.67 13.84
N GLY A 250 -12.74 -2.69 13.58
CA GLY A 250 -13.45 -1.57 12.98
C GLY A 250 -12.90 -1.20 11.60
N LYS A 251 -12.25 -0.03 11.49
CA LYS A 251 -11.64 0.46 10.24
C LYS A 251 -10.17 0.09 10.08
N PHE A 252 -9.53 -0.43 11.12
CA PHE A 252 -8.10 -0.75 11.12
C PHE A 252 -7.85 -2.18 10.66
N HIS A 253 -6.74 -2.38 9.96
CA HIS A 253 -6.25 -3.70 9.54
C HIS A 253 -4.96 -4.04 10.29
N ASN A 254 -4.88 -5.26 10.80
CA ASN A 254 -3.73 -5.76 11.54
C ASN A 254 -2.91 -6.69 10.63
N PRO A 255 -1.83 -6.21 9.98
CA PRO A 255 -1.09 -7.00 8.98
C PRO A 255 -0.24 -8.12 9.59
N LYS A 256 0.00 -8.09 10.91
CA LYS A 256 0.78 -9.12 11.61
C LYS A 256 -0.08 -10.29 12.10
N ARG A 257 -1.40 -10.24 11.90
CA ARG A 257 -2.33 -11.25 12.42
C ARG A 257 -2.53 -12.34 11.37
N VAL A 258 -2.37 -13.58 11.82
CA VAL A 258 -2.61 -14.82 11.08
C VAL A 258 -3.65 -15.68 11.80
#